data_AF-A0A0F9BNY4-F1
#
_entry.id   AF-A0A0F9BNY4-F1
#
_cell.length_a   1.000
_cell.length_b   1.000
_cell.length_c   1.000
_cell.angle_alpha   90.00
_cell.angle_beta   90.00
_cell.angle_gamma   90.00
#
_symmetry.space_group_name_H-M   'P 1'
#
loop_
_entity.id
_entity.type
_entity.pdbx_description
1 polymer ?
#
loop_
_entity_poly.entity_id
_entity_poly.type
_entity_poly.pdbx_seq_one_letter_code
_entity_poly.pdbx_strand_id
1 'polypeptide(L)'
;ELFYEIRHKTYATAWNLYKKQLLGDIASQVFMSVTASIISATVEAFITAGTFGLGWLSAKAAGTLAYLGVYLLMTKFSIDAKLHQAEAQTRVDTFYAVSSDQRDPTSLNGKSIGDSVLQDGMAAALLGHPGGYYTTVSGGEPGNMYTGDLLVTPPNVARMANGVSIVGGFLALLWDNFWNMGGSDPDKFTGLDYDDMNLNYFMLTSELPSYNQRENYNYKNTEGIWHPSNQYFANTLGYLEMKVKSASNNELDAIIPTSLDGRPSYQFINSSIQSLTLPQSILYRPIVLSQERYRELYSNGRAPIPGHLVITVQAKDYSKTKGLNPYNLNATEQTVGVKAKIPLSSKEFEYPIQYISIDVMKGFNYFAKNIIIDKSYYAIEDGTLYFTKTLEEFVSEQLEHLSDSTSDTIYFNINILFHRIVPDTNITTNSLALAQATSYAVMDYFSQYTYAEVTANMISEIAYTETLTFWSTVISTPLAYFGSLAATAAVGKLASK
;
A
#
# COMPACT_ATOMS: atom_id res chain seq x y z
N GLU A 1 6.65 23.71 5.39
CA GLU A 1 6.77 23.98 6.84
C GLU A 1 6.25 22.81 7.67
N LEU A 2 4.98 22.42 7.54
CA LEU A 2 4.39 21.25 8.23
C LEU A 2 5.26 19.98 8.15
N PHE A 3 5.69 19.62 6.95
CA PHE A 3 6.54 18.44 6.73
C PHE A 3 7.79 18.41 7.62
N TYR A 4 8.54 19.51 7.64
CA TYR A 4 9.78 19.63 8.42
C TYR A 4 9.50 19.64 9.93
N GLU A 5 8.42 20.27 10.37
CA GLU A 5 8.01 20.26 11.78
C GLU A 5 7.69 18.83 12.27
N ILE A 6 6.87 18.09 11.52
CA ILE A 6 6.50 16.71 11.85
C ILE A 6 7.72 15.81 11.80
N ARG A 7 8.59 15.98 10.81
CA ARG A 7 9.84 15.22 10.69
C ARG A 7 10.72 15.39 11.93
N HIS A 8 10.98 16.62 12.34
CA HIS A 8 11.79 16.90 13.53
C HIS A 8 11.17 16.35 14.82
N LYS A 9 9.85 16.55 15.01
CA LYS A 9 9.12 16.05 16.18
C LYS A 9 9.18 14.52 16.26
N THR A 10 8.97 13.85 15.14
CA THR A 10 9.00 12.38 15.05
C THR A 10 10.41 11.85 15.28
N TYR A 11 11.41 12.42 14.60
CA TYR A 11 12.81 12.05 14.77
C TYR A 11 13.27 12.21 16.23
N ALA A 12 12.97 13.36 16.86
CA ALA A 12 13.33 13.60 18.26
C ALA A 12 12.67 12.61 19.21
N THR A 13 11.41 12.24 18.95
CA THR A 13 10.68 11.26 19.77
C THR A 13 11.28 9.85 19.62
N ALA A 14 11.49 9.40 18.39
CA ALA A 14 12.13 8.11 18.09
C ALA A 14 13.55 8.06 18.68
N TRP A 15 14.36 9.11 18.48
CA TRP A 15 15.70 9.21 19.03
C TRP A 15 15.72 9.17 20.56
N ASN A 16 14.79 9.85 21.23
CA ASN A 16 14.69 9.80 22.70
C ASN A 16 14.35 8.40 23.22
N LEU A 17 13.56 7.62 22.48
CA LEU A 17 13.30 6.22 22.80
C LEU A 17 14.58 5.38 22.64
N TYR A 18 15.23 5.51 21.49
CA TYR A 18 16.46 4.78 21.16
C TYR A 18 17.61 5.08 22.12
N LYS A 19 17.82 6.35 22.48
CA LYS A 19 18.86 6.79 23.41
C LYS A 19 18.78 6.09 24.77
N LYS A 20 17.57 5.79 25.25
CA LYS A 20 17.37 5.07 26.52
C LYS A 20 17.90 3.63 26.47
N GLN A 21 17.88 3.01 25.29
CA GLN A 21 18.34 1.63 25.06
C GLN A 21 19.79 1.58 24.57
N LEU A 22 20.30 2.66 23.97
CA LEU A 22 21.58 2.73 23.27
C LEU A 22 22.78 2.22 24.09
N LEU A 23 22.91 2.59 25.36
CA LEU A 23 24.05 2.14 26.19
C LEU A 23 24.00 0.63 26.48
N GLY A 24 22.81 0.08 26.72
CA GLY A 24 22.61 -1.36 26.93
C GLY A 24 22.88 -2.15 25.64
N ASP A 25 22.45 -1.61 24.50
CA ASP A 25 22.67 -2.20 23.18
C ASP A 25 24.15 -2.13 22.77
N ILE A 26 24.84 -1.01 22.99
CA ILE A 26 26.29 -0.89 22.75
C ILE A 26 27.04 -1.90 23.62
N ALA A 27 26.75 -1.98 24.92
CA ALA A 27 27.40 -2.96 25.80
C ALA A 27 27.16 -4.40 25.34
N SER A 28 25.94 -4.71 24.88
CA SER A 28 25.59 -6.02 24.33
C SER A 28 26.33 -6.30 23.03
N GLN A 29 26.36 -5.36 22.07
CA GLN A 29 27.11 -5.52 20.82
C GLN A 29 28.62 -5.62 21.05
N VAL A 30 29.18 -4.84 21.97
CA VAL A 30 30.60 -4.95 22.36
C VAL A 30 30.87 -6.33 22.93
N PHE A 31 30.02 -6.82 23.85
CA PHE A 31 30.16 -8.17 24.41
C PHE A 31 30.08 -9.24 23.32
N MET A 32 29.12 -9.13 22.38
CA MET A 32 28.99 -10.04 21.23
C MET A 32 30.22 -9.99 20.32
N SER A 33 30.71 -8.80 19.99
CA SER A 33 31.87 -8.59 19.12
C SER A 33 33.15 -9.14 19.76
N VAL A 34 33.38 -8.85 21.05
CA VAL A 34 34.51 -9.39 21.82
C VAL A 34 34.42 -10.92 21.93
N THR A 35 33.23 -11.47 22.19
CA THR A 35 33.01 -12.93 22.23
C THR A 35 33.27 -13.58 20.88
N ALA A 36 32.79 -12.98 19.78
CA ALA A 36 33.03 -13.45 18.42
C ALA A 36 34.53 -13.40 18.07
N SER A 37 35.26 -12.36 18.48
CA SER A 37 36.70 -12.25 18.30
C SER A 37 37.48 -13.26 19.13
N ILE A 38 37.06 -13.57 20.37
CA ILE A 38 37.68 -14.61 21.21
C ILE A 38 37.47 -16.00 20.59
N ILE A 39 36.26 -16.30 20.10
CA ILE A 39 35.94 -17.57 19.43
C ILE A 39 36.74 -17.70 18.13
N SER A 40 36.81 -16.65 17.32
CA SER A 40 37.60 -16.59 16.08
C SER A 40 39.09 -16.84 16.35
N ALA A 41 39.67 -16.16 17.34
CA ALA A 41 41.06 -16.36 17.75
C ALA A 41 41.33 -17.77 18.29
N THR A 42 40.36 -18.36 18.99
CA THR A 42 40.44 -19.74 19.50
C THR A 42 40.45 -20.74 18.35
N VAL A 43 39.54 -20.60 17.37
CA VAL A 43 39.50 -21.47 16.18
C VAL A 43 40.78 -21.34 15.34
N GLU A 44 41.29 -20.13 15.14
CA GLU A 44 42.57 -19.89 14.45
C GLU A 44 43.74 -20.54 15.19
N ALA A 45 43.81 -20.40 16.52
CA ALA A 45 44.87 -21.00 17.33
C ALA A 45 44.82 -22.53 17.33
N PHE A 46 43.63 -23.14 17.40
CA PHE A 46 43.46 -24.59 17.36
C PHE A 46 43.84 -25.20 16.00
N ILE A 47 43.44 -24.59 14.88
CA ILE A 47 43.80 -25.07 13.54
C ILE A 47 45.30 -24.90 13.29
N THR A 48 45.89 -23.79 13.74
CA THR A 48 47.34 -23.53 13.64
C THR A 48 48.15 -24.51 14.48
N ALA A 49 47.70 -24.84 15.70
CA ALA A 49 48.33 -25.83 16.56
C ALA A 49 48.19 -27.28 16.02
N GLY A 50 47.00 -27.65 15.52
CA GLY A 50 46.73 -28.98 14.97
C GLY A 50 47.38 -29.27 13.60
N THR A 51 47.90 -28.25 12.91
CA THR A 51 48.59 -28.39 11.61
C THR A 51 50.10 -28.12 11.67
N PHE A 52 50.70 -28.15 12.86
CA PHE A 52 52.13 -27.85 13.08
C PHE A 52 52.60 -26.54 12.41
N GLY A 53 51.77 -25.50 12.43
CA GLY A 53 52.11 -24.18 11.87
C GLY A 53 52.07 -24.06 10.34
N LEU A 54 51.78 -25.13 9.60
CA LEU A 54 51.74 -25.12 8.13
C LEU A 54 50.38 -24.67 7.55
N GLY A 55 49.33 -24.61 8.38
CA GLY A 55 47.96 -24.23 8.00
C GLY A 55 47.58 -22.77 8.26
N TRP A 56 48.52 -21.86 8.49
CA TRP A 56 48.22 -20.48 8.95
C TRP A 56 47.21 -19.73 8.05
N LEU A 57 47.28 -19.93 6.74
CA LEU A 57 46.37 -19.33 5.75
C LEU A 57 44.94 -19.90 5.83
N SER A 58 44.79 -21.21 6.04
CA SER A 58 43.48 -21.85 6.22
C SER A 58 42.88 -21.56 7.61
N ALA A 59 43.73 -21.42 8.64
CA ALA A 59 43.33 -21.01 9.98
C ALA A 59 42.77 -19.58 10.01
N LYS A 60 43.42 -18.62 9.32
CA LYS A 60 42.92 -17.25 9.17
C LYS A 60 41.62 -17.17 8.38
N ALA A 61 41.49 -17.97 7.32
CA ALA A 61 40.26 -18.03 6.54
C ALA A 61 39.08 -18.58 7.37
N ALA A 62 39.30 -19.66 8.14
CA ALA A 62 38.28 -20.24 9.03
C ALA A 62 37.91 -19.31 10.19
N GLY A 63 38.87 -18.62 10.80
CA GLY A 63 38.62 -17.61 11.84
C GLY A 63 37.81 -16.41 11.33
N THR A 64 38.09 -15.95 10.11
CA THR A 64 37.34 -14.85 9.46
C THR A 64 35.91 -15.28 9.13
N LEU A 65 35.71 -16.50 8.64
CA LEU A 65 34.38 -17.06 8.36
C LEU A 65 33.55 -17.25 9.63
N ALA A 66 34.17 -17.65 10.75
CA ALA A 66 33.50 -17.75 12.05
C ALA A 66 33.08 -16.37 12.58
N TYR A 67 33.93 -15.35 12.44
CA TYR A 67 33.59 -13.97 12.81
C TYR A 67 32.43 -13.43 11.97
N LEU A 68 32.49 -13.57 10.64
CA LEU A 68 31.42 -13.14 9.73
C LEU A 68 30.10 -13.88 9.99
N GLY A 69 30.16 -15.20 10.22
CA GLY A 69 28.98 -16.01 10.52
C GLY A 69 28.29 -15.58 11.81
N VAL A 70 29.04 -15.37 12.89
CA VAL A 70 28.49 -14.93 14.18
C VAL A 70 27.95 -13.50 14.11
N TYR A 71 28.68 -12.58 13.47
CA TYR A 71 28.25 -11.18 13.34
C TYR A 71 26.96 -11.02 12.51
N LEU A 72 26.85 -11.76 11.39
CA LEU A 72 25.64 -11.72 10.54
C LEU A 72 24.43 -12.38 11.21
N LEU A 73 24.63 -13.50 11.91
CA LEU A 73 23.56 -14.18 12.65
C LEU A 73 23.03 -13.32 13.81
N MET A 74 23.93 -12.63 14.53
CA MET A 74 23.53 -11.77 15.67
C MET A 74 22.91 -10.45 15.23
N THR A 75 23.35 -9.87 14.13
CA THR A 75 22.71 -8.68 13.51
C THR A 75 21.29 -9.03 13.06
N LYS A 76 21.11 -10.16 12.35
CA LYS A 76 19.79 -10.65 11.96
C LYS A 76 18.89 -10.90 13.18
N PHE A 77 19.40 -11.57 14.21
CA PHE A 77 18.64 -11.84 15.44
C PHE A 77 18.24 -10.56 16.18
N SER A 78 19.10 -9.54 16.19
CA SER A 78 18.78 -8.26 16.84
C SER A 78 17.72 -7.46 16.07
N ILE A 79 17.72 -7.54 14.74
CA ILE A 79 16.68 -6.93 13.90
C ILE A 79 15.34 -7.67 14.10
N ASP A 80 15.36 -9.01 14.03
CA ASP A 80 14.15 -9.84 14.23
C ASP A 80 13.56 -9.67 15.65
N ALA A 81 14.41 -9.60 16.68
CA ALA A 81 13.96 -9.37 18.06
C ALA A 81 13.35 -7.99 18.26
N LYS A 82 13.89 -6.96 17.60
CA LYS A 82 13.34 -5.59 17.65
C LYS A 82 12.02 -5.48 16.89
N LEU A 83 11.90 -6.17 15.75
CA LEU A 83 10.63 -6.26 15.02
C LEU A 83 9.54 -6.90 15.90
N HIS A 84 9.86 -8.01 16.57
CA HIS A 84 8.93 -8.66 17.49
C HIS A 84 8.62 -7.83 18.75
N GLN A 85 9.58 -7.06 19.26
CA GLN A 85 9.35 -6.17 20.39
C GLN A 85 8.47 -4.98 20.01
N ALA A 86 8.63 -4.43 18.81
CA ALA A 86 7.75 -3.38 18.28
C ALA A 86 6.32 -3.90 18.07
N GLU A 87 6.17 -5.10 17.51
CA GLU A 87 4.88 -5.81 17.42
C GLU A 87 4.27 -6.13 18.78
N ALA A 88 5.09 -6.34 19.82
CA ALA A 88 4.62 -6.57 21.18
C ALA A 88 4.22 -5.27 21.90
N GLN A 89 4.93 -4.16 21.66
CA GLN A 89 4.59 -2.85 22.24
C GLN A 89 3.30 -2.28 21.66
N THR A 90 3.07 -2.41 20.35
CA THR A 90 1.77 -2.04 19.74
C THR A 90 0.61 -2.85 20.32
N ARG A 91 0.84 -4.11 20.71
CA ARG A 91 -0.13 -4.95 21.43
C ARG A 91 -0.38 -4.56 22.88
N VAL A 92 0.55 -3.85 23.53
CA VAL A 92 0.44 -3.43 24.94
C VAL A 92 -0.19 -2.03 25.07
N ASP A 93 0.06 -1.14 24.11
CA ASP A 93 -0.50 0.24 24.12
C ASP A 93 -1.96 0.31 23.65
N THR A 94 -2.53 -0.81 23.20
CA THR A 94 -3.96 -0.95 22.94
C THR A 94 -4.64 -1.54 24.19
N PHE A 95 -5.36 -0.70 24.93
CA PHE A 95 -6.13 -1.11 26.10
C PHE A 95 -7.25 -2.09 25.69
N TYR A 96 -7.08 -3.38 25.98
CA TYR A 96 -8.13 -4.38 25.81
C TYR A 96 -8.68 -4.83 27.16
N ALA A 97 -10.01 -4.84 27.29
CA ALA A 97 -10.69 -5.41 28.44
C ALA A 97 -10.50 -6.94 28.46
N VAL A 98 -10.20 -7.50 29.64
CA VAL A 98 -9.72 -8.87 29.89
C VAL A 98 -10.79 -9.96 29.66
N SER A 99 -11.84 -9.72 28.86
CA SER A 99 -13.02 -10.62 28.85
C SER A 99 -13.70 -10.90 27.50
N SER A 100 -13.06 -10.72 26.35
CA SER A 100 -13.59 -11.28 25.09
C SER A 100 -12.53 -12.12 24.39
N ASP A 101 -12.95 -13.24 23.80
CA ASP A 101 -12.09 -14.12 23.00
C ASP A 101 -11.34 -13.28 21.96
N GLN A 102 -10.04 -13.05 22.23
CA GLN A 102 -9.18 -12.16 21.45
C GLN A 102 -9.01 -12.73 20.04
N ARG A 103 -9.66 -12.09 19.06
CA ARG A 103 -9.36 -12.27 17.65
C ARG A 103 -8.59 -11.06 17.18
N ASP A 104 -7.45 -11.29 16.53
CA ASP A 104 -6.72 -10.25 15.83
C ASP A 104 -7.65 -9.56 14.81
N PRO A 105 -7.47 -8.25 14.56
CA PRO A 105 -8.25 -7.55 13.55
C PRO A 105 -8.15 -8.25 12.19
N THR A 106 -9.28 -8.35 11.48
CA THR A 106 -9.32 -8.92 10.14
C THR A 106 -8.74 -7.91 9.14
N SER A 107 -7.57 -8.21 8.58
CA SER A 107 -6.97 -7.37 7.54
C SER A 107 -7.72 -7.50 6.21
N LEU A 108 -8.09 -6.37 5.61
CA LEU A 108 -8.84 -6.29 4.35
C LEU A 108 -7.94 -6.36 3.12
N ASN A 109 -6.68 -5.94 3.25
CA ASN A 109 -5.66 -5.92 2.20
C ASN A 109 -4.25 -5.92 2.82
N GLY A 110 -3.22 -5.70 1.99
CA GLY A 110 -1.86 -5.39 2.43
C GLY A 110 -1.23 -4.37 1.48
N LYS A 111 -0.05 -3.84 1.84
CA LYS A 111 0.77 -3.00 0.94
C LYS A 111 1.00 -3.68 -0.43
N SER A 112 1.13 -2.88 -1.49
CA SER A 112 1.46 -3.37 -2.83
C SER A 112 2.73 -4.23 -2.80
N ILE A 113 2.79 -5.29 -3.62
CA ILE A 113 3.94 -6.21 -3.68
C ILE A 113 5.25 -5.43 -3.93
N GLY A 114 5.22 -4.43 -4.82
CA GLY A 114 6.40 -3.61 -5.13
C GLY A 114 6.97 -2.86 -3.92
N ASP A 115 6.10 -2.43 -3.01
CA ASP A 115 6.50 -1.69 -1.80
C ASP A 115 6.78 -2.62 -0.62
N SER A 116 6.16 -3.80 -0.60
CA SER A 116 6.32 -4.79 0.47
C SER A 116 7.72 -5.41 0.55
N VAL A 117 8.51 -5.33 -0.52
CA VAL A 117 9.84 -5.98 -0.63
C VAL A 117 10.93 -5.17 0.09
N LEU A 118 10.97 -3.86 -0.11
CA LEU A 118 11.95 -2.98 0.56
C LEU A 118 11.37 -2.31 1.81
N GLN A 119 10.04 -2.23 1.90
CA GLN A 119 9.28 -1.58 2.97
C GLN A 119 9.84 -0.18 3.31
N ASP A 120 9.64 0.25 4.55
CA ASP A 120 10.11 1.53 5.07
C ASP A 120 11.45 1.35 5.79
N GLY A 121 12.37 0.60 5.19
CA GLY A 121 13.68 0.27 5.78
C GLY A 121 14.84 1.08 5.22
N MET A 122 16.02 0.94 5.84
CA MET A 122 17.26 1.62 5.41
C MET A 122 17.60 1.40 3.92
N ALA A 123 17.34 0.21 3.39
CA ALA A 123 17.59 -0.07 1.96
C ALA A 123 16.69 0.77 1.04
N ALA A 124 15.42 1.00 1.42
CA ALA A 124 14.54 1.90 0.69
C ALA A 124 15.01 3.34 0.82
N ALA A 125 15.44 3.77 2.01
CA ALA A 125 15.96 5.11 2.27
C ALA A 125 17.20 5.45 1.43
N LEU A 126 18.14 4.51 1.29
CA LEU A 126 19.33 4.66 0.44
C LEU A 126 19.03 4.74 -1.07
N LEU A 127 17.80 4.39 -1.47
CA LEU A 127 17.30 4.54 -2.83
C LEU A 127 16.34 5.74 -2.97
N GLY A 128 16.20 6.57 -1.94
CA GLY A 128 15.28 7.72 -1.91
C GLY A 128 13.80 7.34 -1.69
N HIS A 129 13.51 6.09 -1.35
CA HIS A 129 12.16 5.54 -1.13
C HIS A 129 11.19 5.83 -2.30
N PRO A 130 11.34 5.11 -3.44
CA PRO A 130 10.47 5.28 -4.61
C PRO A 130 9.03 4.79 -4.41
N GLY A 131 8.77 4.03 -3.34
CA GLY A 131 7.51 3.35 -3.08
C GLY A 131 6.38 4.28 -2.64
N GLY A 132 5.19 3.70 -2.48
CA GLY A 132 4.08 4.39 -1.84
C GLY A 132 4.26 4.53 -0.32
N TYR A 133 3.71 5.59 0.26
CA TYR A 133 3.56 5.72 1.70
C TYR A 133 2.13 5.38 2.12
N TYR A 134 2.01 4.60 3.19
CA TYR A 134 0.74 4.01 3.63
C TYR A 134 0.38 4.43 5.05
N THR A 135 -0.91 4.45 5.34
CA THR A 135 -1.46 4.55 6.69
C THR A 135 -2.46 3.43 6.92
N THR A 136 -2.63 3.01 8.16
CA THR A 136 -3.60 1.97 8.51
C THR A 136 -4.95 2.59 8.82
N VAL A 137 -5.98 2.18 8.08
CA VAL A 137 -7.38 2.43 8.41
C VAL A 137 -7.85 1.34 9.36
N SER A 138 -8.56 1.70 10.43
CA SER A 138 -9.10 0.70 11.36
C SER A 138 -10.49 1.07 11.87
N GLY A 139 -11.27 0.09 12.31
CA GLY A 139 -12.58 0.32 12.92
C GLY A 139 -13.33 -0.98 13.21
N GLY A 140 -14.49 -0.86 13.86
CA GLY A 140 -15.26 -2.00 14.36
C GLY A 140 -15.16 -2.18 15.88
N GLU A 141 -15.93 -3.13 16.40
CA GLU A 141 -15.96 -3.42 17.84
C GLU A 141 -14.86 -4.44 18.22
N PRO A 142 -14.39 -4.45 19.49
CA PRO A 142 -13.46 -5.48 19.96
C PRO A 142 -13.98 -6.90 19.68
N GLY A 143 -13.22 -7.70 18.94
CA GLY A 143 -13.62 -9.05 18.48
C GLY A 143 -14.21 -9.09 17.06
N ASN A 144 -14.57 -7.94 16.48
CA ASN A 144 -14.97 -7.78 15.08
C ASN A 144 -14.32 -6.51 14.46
N MET A 145 -13.01 -6.37 14.68
CA MET A 145 -12.24 -5.23 14.19
C MET A 145 -11.67 -5.51 12.80
N TYR A 146 -11.64 -4.50 11.95
CA TYR A 146 -11.10 -4.57 10.60
C TYR A 146 -9.98 -3.55 10.42
N THR A 147 -8.95 -3.93 9.67
CA THR A 147 -7.82 -3.05 9.32
C THR A 147 -7.55 -3.07 7.82
N GLY A 148 -6.97 -2.01 7.28
CA GLY A 148 -6.51 -1.97 5.90
C GLY A 148 -5.41 -0.95 5.68
N ASP A 149 -4.45 -1.30 4.82
CA ASP A 149 -3.36 -0.43 4.38
C ASP A 149 -3.86 0.50 3.26
N LEU A 150 -4.02 1.77 3.57
CA LEU A 150 -4.41 2.81 2.62
C LEU A 150 -3.18 3.54 2.11
N LEU A 151 -3.05 3.66 0.79
CA LEU A 151 -2.05 4.50 0.15
C LEU A 151 -2.41 5.97 0.39
N VAL A 152 -1.46 6.75 0.90
CA VAL A 152 -1.65 8.18 1.19
C VAL A 152 -0.79 9.04 0.27
N THR A 153 0.41 8.55 -0.03
CA THR A 153 1.32 9.19 -0.99
C THR A 153 1.68 8.17 -2.07
N PRO A 154 1.33 8.41 -3.34
CA PRO A 154 1.66 7.51 -4.44
C PRO A 154 3.17 7.28 -4.61
N PRO A 155 3.58 6.16 -5.24
CA PRO A 155 4.96 5.93 -5.61
C PRO A 155 5.47 7.00 -6.57
N ASN A 156 6.75 7.31 -6.46
CA ASN A 156 7.39 8.31 -7.29
C ASN A 156 8.85 7.96 -7.60
N VAL A 157 9.09 7.55 -8.85
CA VAL A 157 10.43 7.19 -9.34
C VAL A 157 11.38 8.40 -9.38
N ALA A 158 10.87 9.64 -9.41
CA ALA A 158 11.71 10.83 -9.37
C ALA A 158 12.50 10.92 -8.05
N ARG A 159 12.01 10.30 -6.96
CA ARG A 159 12.74 10.23 -5.70
C ARG A 159 14.08 9.49 -5.84
N MET A 160 14.19 8.52 -6.76
CA MET A 160 15.45 7.82 -7.06
C MET A 160 16.42 8.66 -7.88
N ALA A 161 15.93 9.62 -8.67
CA ALA A 161 16.75 10.43 -9.56
C ALA A 161 17.68 11.39 -8.81
N ASN A 162 17.44 11.60 -7.51
CA ASN A 162 18.26 12.42 -6.61
C ASN A 162 19.55 11.71 -6.12
N GLY A 163 20.05 10.69 -6.83
CA GLY A 163 21.17 9.83 -6.41
C GLY A 163 22.43 10.52 -5.87
N VAL A 164 22.81 11.68 -6.42
CA VAL A 164 23.96 12.47 -5.93
C VAL A 164 23.65 13.17 -4.59
N SER A 165 22.41 13.61 -4.40
CA SER A 165 21.89 14.18 -3.14
C SER A 165 21.68 13.11 -2.08
N ILE A 166 21.33 11.88 -2.47
CA ILE A 166 21.13 10.75 -1.55
C ILE A 166 22.45 10.34 -0.89
N VAL A 167 23.52 10.15 -1.67
CA VAL A 167 24.84 9.79 -1.10
C VAL A 167 25.45 10.95 -0.31
N GLY A 168 25.33 12.18 -0.82
CA GLY A 168 25.82 13.37 -0.12
C GLY A 168 25.10 13.64 1.20
N GLY A 169 23.76 13.59 1.20
CA GLY A 169 22.93 13.80 2.39
C GLY A 169 23.07 12.66 3.41
N PHE A 170 23.17 11.41 2.96
CA PHE A 170 23.47 10.28 3.83
C PHE A 170 24.82 10.44 4.53
N LEU A 171 25.90 10.77 3.79
CA LEU A 171 27.22 10.99 4.38
C LEU A 171 27.23 12.21 5.33
N ALA A 172 26.49 13.27 5.01
CA ALA A 172 26.35 14.44 5.89
C ALA A 172 25.63 14.07 7.20
N LEU A 173 24.56 13.27 7.12
CA LEU A 173 23.86 12.73 8.29
C LEU A 173 24.80 11.86 9.14
N LEU A 174 25.58 10.96 8.52
CA LEU A 174 26.55 10.12 9.24
C LEU A 174 27.63 10.95 9.94
N TRP A 175 28.19 11.94 9.24
CA TRP A 175 29.21 12.83 9.79
C TRP A 175 28.68 13.66 10.96
N ASP A 176 27.43 14.12 10.88
CA ASP A 176 26.82 14.87 11.97
C ASP A 176 26.44 13.97 13.16
N ASN A 177 25.90 12.78 12.87
CA ASN A 177 25.62 11.78 13.89
C ASN A 177 26.88 11.34 14.64
N PHE A 178 28.02 11.29 13.97
CA PHE A 178 29.31 10.99 14.60
C PHE A 178 29.63 11.98 15.73
N TRP A 179 29.45 13.27 15.49
CA TRP A 179 29.75 14.30 16.50
C TRP A 179 28.63 14.45 17.55
N ASN A 180 27.38 14.22 17.16
CA ASN A 180 26.21 14.50 17.99
C ASN A 180 25.57 13.25 18.63
N MET A 181 26.17 12.07 18.44
CA MET A 181 25.66 10.77 18.94
C MET A 181 24.16 10.62 18.71
N GLY A 182 23.72 10.72 17.45
CA GLY A 182 22.31 10.59 17.07
C GLY A 182 21.42 11.81 17.32
N GLY A 183 21.94 12.88 17.93
CA GLY A 183 21.27 14.18 17.98
C GLY A 183 21.39 14.99 16.69
N SER A 184 21.60 14.35 15.54
CA SER A 184 21.74 15.03 14.26
C SER A 184 20.44 15.68 13.81
N ASP A 185 20.60 16.68 12.96
CA ASP A 185 19.50 17.30 12.24
C ASP A 185 19.01 16.34 11.12
N PRO A 186 17.74 15.86 11.17
CA PRO A 186 17.21 14.94 10.17
C PRO A 186 17.16 15.55 8.77
N ASP A 187 17.15 16.88 8.62
CA ASP A 187 17.11 17.55 7.32
C ASP A 187 18.44 17.49 6.57
N LYS A 188 19.52 17.01 7.23
CA LYS A 188 20.78 16.71 6.54
C LYS A 188 20.64 15.56 5.56
N PHE A 189 19.64 14.69 5.71
CA PHE A 189 19.37 13.62 4.75
C PHE A 189 18.43 14.08 3.63
N THR A 190 18.95 14.97 2.78
CA THR A 190 18.25 15.57 1.63
C THR A 190 17.71 14.56 0.60
N GLY A 191 18.23 13.34 0.61
CA GLY A 191 17.73 12.23 -0.21
C GLY A 191 16.30 11.79 0.11
N LEU A 192 15.77 12.16 1.28
CA LEU A 192 14.43 11.84 1.73
C LEU A 192 13.52 13.07 1.85
N ASP A 193 13.91 14.22 1.31
CA ASP A 193 13.10 15.43 1.32
C ASP A 193 11.74 15.25 0.62
N TYR A 194 10.81 16.14 0.98
CA TYR A 194 9.50 16.17 0.38
C TYR A 194 9.64 16.47 -1.12
N ASP A 195 8.95 15.69 -1.95
CA ASP A 195 9.14 15.72 -3.40
C ASP A 195 8.33 16.83 -4.11
N ASP A 196 7.55 17.62 -3.36
CA ASP A 196 6.68 18.70 -3.84
C ASP A 196 5.77 18.29 -5.02
N MET A 197 5.50 17.00 -5.18
CA MET A 197 4.69 16.50 -6.29
C MET A 197 3.20 16.51 -5.93
N ASN A 198 2.38 16.97 -6.89
CA ASN A 198 0.93 16.91 -6.75
C ASN A 198 0.45 15.46 -6.59
N LEU A 199 -0.44 15.23 -5.64
CA LEU A 199 -1.03 13.93 -5.42
C LEU A 199 -1.84 13.46 -6.64
N ASN A 200 -1.68 12.19 -6.97
CA ASN A 200 -2.56 11.52 -7.93
C ASN A 200 -3.86 11.10 -7.22
N TYR A 201 -4.78 12.05 -7.06
CA TYR A 201 -6.04 11.82 -6.34
C TYR A 201 -6.84 10.65 -6.90
N PHE A 202 -6.84 10.44 -8.22
CA PHE A 202 -7.51 9.30 -8.84
C PHE A 202 -6.98 7.95 -8.30
N MET A 203 -5.66 7.84 -8.13
CA MET A 203 -5.02 6.64 -7.60
C MET A 203 -5.32 6.41 -6.12
N LEU A 204 -5.59 7.46 -5.37
CA LEU A 204 -5.87 7.39 -3.94
C LEU A 204 -7.36 7.14 -3.65
N THR A 205 -8.26 7.62 -4.52
CA THR A 205 -9.71 7.57 -4.28
C THR A 205 -10.43 6.49 -5.09
N SER A 206 -9.98 6.18 -6.30
CA SER A 206 -10.78 5.39 -7.24
C SER A 206 -10.74 3.89 -6.97
N GLU A 207 -11.91 3.29 -6.99
CA GLU A 207 -12.17 1.85 -7.00
C GLU A 207 -12.09 1.23 -8.41
N LEU A 208 -12.11 2.04 -9.48
CA LEU A 208 -12.22 1.58 -10.87
C LEU A 208 -11.15 0.55 -11.28
N PRO A 209 -9.87 0.67 -10.87
CA PRO A 209 -8.87 -0.36 -11.18
C PRO A 209 -9.18 -1.73 -10.52
N SER A 210 -9.92 -1.75 -9.41
CA SER A 210 -10.25 -2.99 -8.68
C SER A 210 -11.21 -3.91 -9.44
N TYR A 211 -11.94 -3.39 -10.43
CA TYR A 211 -12.81 -4.21 -11.27
C TYR A 211 -12.03 -5.28 -12.03
N ASN A 212 -10.77 -5.04 -12.37
CA ASN A 212 -9.92 -6.04 -13.04
C ASN A 212 -9.62 -7.28 -12.20
N GLN A 213 -9.93 -7.24 -10.91
CA GLN A 213 -9.72 -8.34 -9.96
C GLN A 213 -11.01 -9.13 -9.68
N ARG A 214 -12.14 -8.68 -10.25
CA ARG A 214 -13.43 -9.37 -10.13
C ARG A 214 -13.61 -10.27 -11.33
N GLU A 215 -14.09 -11.48 -11.08
CA GLU A 215 -14.42 -12.42 -12.14
C GLU A 215 -15.49 -11.79 -13.07
N ASN A 216 -15.26 -11.87 -14.38
CA ASN A 216 -16.14 -11.34 -15.44
C ASN A 216 -16.17 -9.82 -15.60
N TYR A 217 -15.35 -9.05 -14.88
CA TYR A 217 -15.23 -7.60 -15.06
C TYR A 217 -13.86 -7.26 -15.67
N ASN A 218 -13.83 -6.28 -16.55
CA ASN A 218 -12.61 -5.74 -17.14
C ASN A 218 -12.76 -4.23 -17.33
N TYR A 219 -11.97 -3.46 -16.59
CA TYR A 219 -11.85 -2.03 -16.74
C TYR A 219 -10.69 -1.69 -17.68
N LYS A 220 -11.05 -1.30 -18.91
CA LYS A 220 -10.13 -1.17 -20.05
C LYS A 220 -9.09 -0.08 -19.90
N ASN A 221 -9.39 0.97 -19.12
CA ASN A 221 -8.47 2.10 -18.95
C ASN A 221 -7.20 1.74 -18.18
N THR A 222 -7.23 0.66 -17.42
CA THR A 222 -6.04 0.16 -16.70
C THR A 222 -5.74 -1.28 -17.11
N GLU A 223 -6.11 -1.70 -18.31
CA GLU A 223 -5.84 -3.07 -18.77
C GLU A 223 -4.33 -3.34 -18.79
N GLY A 224 -3.90 -4.44 -18.16
CA GLY A 224 -2.50 -4.85 -18.07
C GLY A 224 -1.94 -4.89 -16.65
N ILE A 225 -1.22 -5.97 -16.33
CA ILE A 225 -0.68 -6.24 -14.98
C ILE A 225 0.37 -5.23 -14.51
N TRP A 226 0.98 -4.47 -15.44
CA TRP A 226 2.03 -3.49 -15.15
C TRP A 226 1.51 -2.06 -15.02
N HIS A 227 0.21 -1.81 -15.26
CA HIS A 227 -0.34 -0.47 -15.11
C HIS A 227 -0.26 -0.06 -13.63
N PRO A 228 0.29 1.11 -13.26
CA PRO A 228 0.47 1.51 -11.86
C PRO A 228 -0.84 1.40 -11.06
N SER A 229 -1.96 1.87 -11.58
CA SER A 229 -3.25 1.75 -10.89
C SER A 229 -3.70 0.31 -10.60
N ASN A 230 -3.23 -0.69 -11.34
CA ASN A 230 -3.50 -2.11 -11.05
C ASN A 230 -2.55 -2.70 -10.01
N GLN A 231 -1.45 -2.03 -9.65
CA GLN A 231 -0.59 -2.47 -8.56
C GLN A 231 -1.14 -2.02 -7.20
N TYR A 232 -1.83 -0.89 -7.16
CA TYR A 232 -2.32 -0.24 -5.93
C TYR A 232 -3.85 -0.26 -5.81
N PHE A 233 -4.54 -1.04 -6.64
CA PHE A 233 -6.02 -1.07 -6.68
C PHE A 233 -6.66 -1.40 -5.32
N ALA A 234 -5.95 -2.16 -4.48
CA ALA A 234 -6.43 -2.60 -3.17
C ALA A 234 -6.20 -1.56 -2.08
N ASN A 235 -5.41 -0.51 -2.34
CA ASN A 235 -4.95 0.46 -1.33
C ASN A 235 -5.61 1.82 -1.52
N THR A 236 -6.76 1.89 -2.21
CA THR A 236 -7.51 3.14 -2.44
C THR A 236 -8.68 3.25 -1.47
N LEU A 237 -9.11 4.49 -1.18
CA LEU A 237 -10.27 4.76 -0.32
C LEU A 237 -11.52 4.06 -0.86
N GLY A 238 -11.80 4.21 -2.16
CA GLY A 238 -12.96 3.61 -2.82
C GLY A 238 -12.97 2.08 -2.73
N TYR A 239 -11.81 1.42 -2.87
CA TYR A 239 -11.73 -0.03 -2.71
C TYR A 239 -11.98 -0.47 -1.26
N LEU A 240 -11.31 0.16 -0.30
CA LEU A 240 -11.40 -0.21 1.12
C LEU A 240 -12.82 -0.01 1.66
N GLU A 241 -13.54 1.03 1.25
CA GLU A 241 -14.96 1.21 1.60
C GLU A 241 -15.85 0.07 1.07
N MET A 242 -15.66 -0.33 -0.19
CA MET A 242 -16.42 -1.46 -0.76
C MET A 242 -16.09 -2.77 -0.04
N LYS A 243 -14.81 -2.96 0.29
CA LYS A 243 -14.30 -4.18 0.90
C LYS A 243 -14.76 -4.30 2.35
N VAL A 244 -14.70 -3.23 3.14
CA VAL A 244 -15.18 -3.26 4.53
C VAL A 244 -16.69 -3.48 4.59
N LYS A 245 -17.47 -2.86 3.70
CA LYS A 245 -18.93 -3.07 3.63
C LYS A 245 -19.30 -4.53 3.40
N SER A 246 -18.61 -5.18 2.46
CA SER A 246 -18.84 -6.60 2.18
C SER A 246 -18.30 -7.51 3.29
N ALA A 247 -17.14 -7.22 3.87
CA ALA A 247 -16.51 -8.04 4.91
C ALA A 247 -17.19 -7.95 6.28
N SER A 248 -17.80 -6.80 6.58
CA SER A 248 -18.53 -6.52 7.83
C SER A 248 -20.04 -6.75 7.74
N ASN A 249 -20.53 -7.36 6.65
CA ASN A 249 -21.98 -7.54 6.41
C ASN A 249 -22.80 -6.24 6.55
N ASN A 250 -22.25 -5.13 6.05
CA ASN A 250 -22.79 -3.77 6.12
C ASN A 250 -22.77 -3.09 7.51
N GLU A 251 -22.07 -3.64 8.51
CA GLU A 251 -21.90 -2.97 9.81
C GLU A 251 -21.02 -1.72 9.71
N LEU A 252 -19.98 -1.78 8.89
CA LEU A 252 -19.09 -0.67 8.55
C LEU A 252 -19.16 -0.42 7.06
N ASP A 253 -19.32 0.83 6.64
CA ASP A 253 -19.51 1.12 5.23
C ASP A 253 -18.91 2.44 4.76
N ALA A 254 -18.30 3.25 5.62
CA ALA A 254 -17.63 4.47 5.19
C ALA A 254 -16.26 4.63 5.86
N ILE A 255 -15.39 5.42 5.25
CA ILE A 255 -14.12 5.86 5.82
C ILE A 255 -14.22 7.36 6.10
N ILE A 256 -13.82 7.76 7.31
CA ILE A 256 -13.66 9.17 7.64
C ILE A 256 -12.21 9.52 7.97
N PRO A 257 -11.73 10.69 7.52
CA PRO A 257 -10.51 11.26 8.06
C PRO A 257 -10.77 11.79 9.48
N THR A 258 -9.85 11.50 10.39
CA THR A 258 -9.85 11.94 11.77
C THR A 258 -8.48 12.51 12.12
N SER A 259 -8.41 13.27 13.21
CA SER A 259 -7.14 13.74 13.77
C SER A 259 -7.16 13.51 15.27
N LEU A 260 -6.18 12.75 15.77
CA LEU A 260 -5.96 12.51 17.20
C LEU A 260 -4.64 13.16 17.58
N ASP A 261 -4.68 14.16 18.47
CA ASP A 261 -3.50 14.94 18.90
C ASP A 261 -2.67 15.53 17.74
N GLY A 262 -3.35 15.93 16.66
CA GLY A 262 -2.72 16.46 15.47
C GLY A 262 -2.07 15.40 14.57
N ARG A 263 -2.29 14.10 14.83
CA ARG A 263 -1.91 13.00 13.94
C ARG A 263 -3.11 12.60 13.07
N PRO A 264 -3.01 12.69 11.73
CA PRO A 264 -4.07 12.25 10.84
C PRO A 264 -4.23 10.73 10.87
N SER A 265 -5.47 10.25 10.89
CA SER A 265 -5.81 8.83 10.82
C SER A 265 -7.14 8.63 10.10
N TYR A 266 -7.31 7.51 9.43
CA TYR A 266 -8.58 7.13 8.82
C TYR A 266 -9.28 6.06 9.66
N GLN A 267 -10.60 6.19 9.80
CA GLN A 267 -11.40 5.26 10.58
C GLN A 267 -12.54 4.67 9.75
N PHE A 268 -12.75 3.35 9.85
CA PHE A 268 -13.97 2.72 9.34
C PHE A 268 -15.14 3.01 10.28
N ILE A 269 -16.25 3.44 9.71
CA ILE A 269 -17.47 3.81 10.44
C ILE A 269 -18.73 3.26 9.77
N ASN A 270 -19.83 3.28 10.51
CA ASN A 270 -21.17 3.14 9.95
C ASN A 270 -21.71 4.54 9.58
N SER A 271 -21.94 4.75 8.29
CA SER A 271 -22.45 6.02 7.76
C SER A 271 -23.83 6.40 8.32
N SER A 272 -24.66 5.43 8.70
CA SER A 272 -26.00 5.67 9.24
C SER A 272 -25.99 6.38 10.60
N ILE A 273 -24.90 6.26 11.36
CA ILE A 273 -24.76 6.82 12.71
C ILE A 273 -24.21 8.26 12.67
N GLN A 274 -23.41 8.60 11.64
CA GLN A 274 -22.69 9.87 11.55
C GLN A 274 -23.12 10.77 10.37
N SER A 275 -24.13 10.35 9.59
CA SER A 275 -24.58 11.00 8.34
C SER A 275 -25.15 12.42 8.47
N LEU A 276 -25.35 12.94 9.67
CA LEU A 276 -25.97 14.25 9.86
C LEU A 276 -25.02 15.46 9.69
N THR A 277 -23.70 15.24 9.57
CA THR A 277 -22.72 16.36 9.49
C THR A 277 -21.52 16.16 8.54
N LEU A 278 -21.43 15.06 7.80
CA LEU A 278 -20.26 14.81 6.94
C LEU A 278 -20.40 15.49 5.56
N PRO A 279 -19.29 15.96 4.95
CA PRO A 279 -19.29 16.46 3.58
C PRO A 279 -19.82 15.40 2.60
N GLN A 280 -20.37 15.86 1.48
CA GLN A 280 -20.72 14.98 0.36
C GLN A 280 -19.55 14.05 0.01
N SER A 281 -19.82 12.74 -0.10
CA SER A 281 -18.79 11.78 -0.51
C SER A 281 -18.27 12.10 -1.90
N ILE A 282 -16.96 12.02 -2.07
CA ILE A 282 -16.28 12.25 -3.36
C ILE A 282 -15.97 10.95 -4.11
N LEU A 283 -16.22 9.80 -3.46
CA LEU A 283 -15.94 8.47 -4.00
C LEU A 283 -17.03 8.05 -5.00
N TYR A 284 -16.70 7.13 -5.91
CA TYR A 284 -17.64 6.60 -6.93
C TYR A 284 -18.24 7.65 -7.88
N ARG A 285 -17.60 8.83 -7.98
CA ARG A 285 -18.05 10.01 -8.73
C ARG A 285 -16.95 10.51 -9.67
N PRO A 286 -17.29 11.26 -10.73
CA PRO A 286 -16.30 11.81 -11.66
C PRO A 286 -15.47 12.93 -11.00
N ILE A 287 -14.25 13.13 -11.50
CA ILE A 287 -13.43 14.29 -11.15
C ILE A 287 -14.02 15.52 -11.82
N VAL A 288 -14.28 16.57 -11.03
CA VAL A 288 -14.77 17.84 -11.54
C VAL A 288 -13.57 18.76 -11.83
N LEU A 289 -13.53 19.33 -13.03
CA LEU A 289 -12.53 20.32 -13.41
C LEU A 289 -13.20 21.67 -13.66
N SER A 290 -12.46 22.75 -13.44
CA SER A 290 -12.90 24.07 -13.93
C SER A 290 -13.16 24.01 -15.43
N GLN A 291 -14.13 24.80 -15.89
CA GLN A 291 -14.53 24.78 -17.29
C GLN A 291 -13.35 25.15 -18.22
N GLU A 292 -12.49 26.07 -17.78
CA GLU A 292 -11.27 26.48 -18.49
C GLU A 292 -10.32 25.30 -18.62
N ARG A 293 -10.03 24.61 -17.52
CA ARG A 293 -9.11 23.47 -17.52
C ARG A 293 -9.65 22.31 -18.35
N TYR A 294 -10.95 22.06 -18.27
CA TYR A 294 -11.60 21.06 -19.10
C TYR A 294 -11.43 21.39 -20.58
N ARG A 295 -11.73 22.63 -21.01
CA ARG A 295 -11.56 23.06 -22.41
C ARG A 295 -10.12 22.96 -22.89
N GLU A 296 -9.15 23.35 -22.06
CA GLU A 296 -7.72 23.27 -22.35
C GLU A 296 -7.27 21.84 -22.66
N LEU A 297 -7.78 20.85 -21.91
CA LEU A 297 -7.48 19.44 -22.17
C LEU A 297 -7.98 19.02 -23.57
N TYR A 298 -9.17 19.44 -23.97
CA TYR A 298 -9.70 19.15 -25.30
C TYR A 298 -8.92 19.88 -26.41
N SER A 299 -8.58 21.15 -26.23
CA SER A 299 -7.88 21.93 -27.26
C SER A 299 -6.45 21.43 -27.51
N ASN A 300 -5.81 20.86 -26.49
CA ASN A 300 -4.44 20.35 -26.59
C ASN A 300 -4.37 18.89 -27.07
N GLY A 301 -5.46 18.32 -27.59
CA GLY A 301 -5.51 16.91 -28.01
C GLY A 301 -5.42 15.91 -26.86
N ARG A 302 -5.62 16.37 -25.61
CA ARG A 302 -5.60 15.56 -24.39
C ARG A 302 -7.01 15.35 -23.85
N ALA A 303 -7.97 15.17 -24.75
CA ALA A 303 -9.37 14.94 -24.38
C ALA A 303 -9.44 13.81 -23.33
N PRO A 304 -10.15 14.00 -22.21
CA PRO A 304 -10.31 12.98 -21.19
C PRO A 304 -10.80 11.66 -21.79
N ILE A 305 -9.99 10.61 -21.62
CA ILE A 305 -10.38 9.27 -22.07
C ILE A 305 -11.57 8.82 -21.19
N PRO A 306 -12.70 8.40 -21.78
CA PRO A 306 -13.85 7.91 -21.03
C PRO A 306 -13.47 6.66 -20.24
N GLY A 307 -14.16 6.44 -19.12
CA GLY A 307 -14.11 5.16 -18.42
C GLY A 307 -14.81 4.11 -19.27
N HIS A 308 -14.22 2.91 -19.37
CA HIS A 308 -14.78 1.80 -20.13
C HIS A 308 -14.70 0.53 -19.30
N LEU A 309 -15.87 0.12 -18.81
CA LEU A 309 -16.06 -1.12 -18.06
C LEU A 309 -16.74 -2.14 -18.97
N VAL A 310 -16.15 -3.33 -19.07
CA VAL A 310 -16.68 -4.46 -19.84
C VAL A 310 -17.04 -5.55 -18.85
N ILE A 311 -18.28 -6.04 -18.93
CA ILE A 311 -18.80 -7.07 -18.04
C ILE A 311 -19.30 -8.24 -18.88
N THR A 312 -18.72 -9.41 -18.67
CA THR A 312 -19.14 -10.65 -19.33
C THR A 312 -20.33 -11.25 -18.59
N VAL A 313 -21.46 -11.40 -19.29
CA VAL A 313 -22.71 -11.89 -18.73
C VAL A 313 -23.28 -13.06 -19.50
N GLN A 314 -24.02 -13.90 -18.79
CA GLN A 314 -24.71 -15.05 -19.33
C GLN A 314 -25.87 -14.62 -20.24
N ALA A 315 -26.11 -15.42 -21.27
CA ALA A 315 -27.25 -15.28 -22.15
C ALA A 315 -28.29 -16.36 -21.80
N LYS A 316 -29.51 -15.94 -21.46
CA LYS A 316 -30.61 -16.74 -20.93
C LYS A 316 -31.08 -17.81 -21.91
N ASP A 317 -31.17 -17.46 -23.19
CA ASP A 317 -31.80 -18.29 -24.20
C ASP A 317 -30.86 -19.39 -24.74
N TYR A 318 -29.64 -19.50 -24.21
CA TYR A 318 -28.61 -20.40 -24.70
C TYR A 318 -28.15 -21.40 -23.64
N SER A 319 -28.05 -22.67 -24.04
CA SER A 319 -27.66 -23.77 -23.15
C SER A 319 -26.19 -23.74 -22.71
N LYS A 320 -25.29 -23.18 -23.55
CA LYS A 320 -23.87 -23.00 -23.25
C LYS A 320 -23.54 -21.51 -23.17
N THR A 321 -23.40 -21.01 -21.95
CA THR A 321 -23.06 -19.61 -21.71
C THR A 321 -22.03 -19.48 -20.59
N LYS A 322 -21.47 -18.29 -20.41
CA LYS A 322 -20.51 -17.98 -19.34
C LYS A 322 -20.68 -16.53 -18.90
N GLY A 323 -20.12 -16.21 -17.74
CA GLY A 323 -20.17 -14.87 -17.17
C GLY A 323 -21.05 -14.79 -15.93
N LEU A 324 -21.25 -13.57 -15.48
CA LEU A 324 -22.19 -13.22 -14.43
C LEU A 324 -23.62 -13.55 -14.88
N ASN A 325 -24.44 -14.14 -14.02
CA ASN A 325 -25.87 -14.33 -14.30
C ASN A 325 -26.65 -13.04 -13.98
N PRO A 326 -27.16 -12.30 -14.98
CA PRO A 326 -27.86 -11.04 -14.73
C PRO A 326 -29.34 -11.26 -14.36
N TYR A 327 -29.84 -12.49 -14.40
CA TYR A 327 -31.26 -12.81 -14.22
C TYR A 327 -31.62 -13.23 -12.79
N ASN A 328 -30.66 -13.15 -11.86
CA ASN A 328 -30.89 -13.47 -10.44
C ASN A 328 -31.58 -12.31 -9.70
N LEU A 329 -32.89 -12.16 -9.93
CA LEU A 329 -33.70 -11.06 -9.41
C LEU A 329 -34.46 -11.47 -8.12
N ASN A 330 -34.55 -10.56 -7.17
CA ASN A 330 -35.41 -10.72 -5.99
C ASN A 330 -36.90 -10.42 -6.34
N ALA A 331 -37.82 -10.80 -5.45
CA ALA A 331 -39.25 -10.65 -5.71
C ALA A 331 -39.70 -9.19 -5.90
N THR A 332 -39.06 -8.25 -5.20
CA THR A 332 -39.37 -6.82 -5.30
C THR A 332 -38.93 -6.26 -6.66
N GLU A 333 -37.71 -6.57 -7.11
CA GLU A 333 -37.18 -6.20 -8.42
C GLU A 333 -38.08 -6.70 -9.56
N GLN A 334 -38.56 -7.94 -9.46
CA GLN A 334 -39.49 -8.50 -10.44
C GLN A 334 -40.83 -7.75 -10.49
N THR A 335 -41.33 -7.31 -9.32
CA THR A 335 -42.60 -6.57 -9.22
C THR A 335 -42.51 -5.18 -9.85
N VAL A 336 -41.35 -4.52 -9.74
CA VAL A 336 -41.09 -3.20 -10.35
C VAL A 336 -40.79 -3.30 -11.86
N GLY A 337 -40.73 -4.52 -12.41
CA GLY A 337 -40.57 -4.76 -13.84
C GLY A 337 -39.12 -4.89 -14.31
N VAL A 338 -38.17 -5.04 -13.39
CA VAL A 338 -36.76 -5.35 -13.74
C VAL A 338 -36.70 -6.73 -14.41
N LYS A 339 -35.88 -6.84 -15.46
CA LYS A 339 -35.70 -8.08 -16.23
C LYS A 339 -34.27 -8.61 -16.19
N ALA A 340 -33.29 -7.75 -15.97
CA ALA A 340 -31.90 -8.12 -15.76
C ALA A 340 -31.23 -7.09 -14.83
N LYS A 341 -30.22 -7.51 -14.08
CA LYS A 341 -29.41 -6.63 -13.24
C LYS A 341 -27.94 -7.01 -13.24
N ILE A 342 -27.07 -6.02 -13.09
CA ILE A 342 -25.62 -6.19 -13.04
C ILE A 342 -25.06 -5.33 -11.88
N PRO A 343 -24.58 -5.93 -10.78
CA PRO A 343 -23.93 -5.18 -9.71
C PRO A 343 -22.62 -4.55 -10.19
N LEU A 344 -22.55 -3.23 -10.22
CA LEU A 344 -21.32 -2.50 -10.50
C LEU A 344 -20.54 -2.29 -9.20
N SER A 345 -21.21 -1.87 -8.13
CA SER A 345 -20.59 -1.56 -6.84
C SER A 345 -21.46 -2.08 -5.70
N SER A 346 -20.84 -2.44 -4.58
CA SER A 346 -21.56 -2.61 -3.30
C SER A 346 -21.92 -1.26 -2.65
N LYS A 347 -21.44 -0.16 -3.24
CA LYS A 347 -21.70 1.24 -2.91
C LYS A 347 -22.35 1.92 -4.11
N GLU A 348 -22.10 3.20 -4.33
CA GLU A 348 -22.63 3.97 -5.46
C GLU A 348 -21.83 3.71 -6.74
N PHE A 349 -22.39 4.11 -7.88
CA PHE A 349 -21.71 4.26 -9.17
C PHE A 349 -22.29 5.48 -9.88
N GLU A 350 -21.88 6.68 -9.46
CA GLU A 350 -22.44 7.96 -9.93
C GLU A 350 -21.65 8.57 -11.09
N TYR A 351 -20.86 7.77 -11.80
CA TYR A 351 -20.21 8.23 -13.01
C TYR A 351 -21.25 8.47 -14.12
N PRO A 352 -21.27 9.65 -14.77
CA PRO A 352 -22.23 9.92 -15.83
C PRO A 352 -22.03 8.98 -17.03
N ILE A 353 -23.02 8.13 -17.29
CA ILE A 353 -23.01 7.18 -18.40
C ILE A 353 -23.10 7.93 -19.73
N GLN A 354 -22.18 7.65 -20.64
CA GLN A 354 -22.24 8.09 -22.03
C GLN A 354 -23.21 7.22 -22.81
N TYR A 355 -22.96 5.91 -22.80
CA TYR A 355 -23.84 4.91 -23.37
C TYR A 355 -23.49 3.51 -22.83
N ILE A 356 -24.42 2.58 -23.03
CA ILE A 356 -24.22 1.16 -22.77
C ILE A 356 -24.45 0.42 -24.08
N SER A 357 -23.58 -0.54 -24.40
CA SER A 357 -23.76 -1.39 -25.58
C SER A 357 -23.46 -2.85 -25.29
N ILE A 358 -24.05 -3.73 -26.11
CA ILE A 358 -23.89 -5.19 -26.02
C ILE A 358 -23.04 -5.65 -27.20
N ASP A 359 -21.98 -6.40 -26.91
CA ASP A 359 -21.32 -7.26 -27.89
C ASP A 359 -21.77 -8.70 -27.69
N VAL A 360 -22.20 -9.34 -28.77
CA VAL A 360 -22.59 -10.75 -28.77
C VAL A 360 -21.38 -11.59 -29.13
N MET A 361 -20.99 -12.48 -28.23
CA MET A 361 -19.83 -13.34 -28.39
C MET A 361 -20.27 -14.76 -28.72
N LYS A 362 -19.63 -15.38 -29.71
CA LYS A 362 -19.79 -16.79 -30.08
C LYS A 362 -18.40 -17.45 -30.03
N GLY A 363 -18.15 -18.20 -28.95
CA GLY A 363 -16.83 -18.70 -28.60
C GLY A 363 -15.85 -17.56 -28.29
N PHE A 364 -14.79 -17.43 -29.09
CA PHE A 364 -13.82 -16.33 -28.98
C PHE A 364 -14.06 -15.19 -29.99
N ASN A 365 -15.04 -15.35 -30.88
CA ASN A 365 -15.32 -14.40 -31.94
C ASN A 365 -16.51 -13.52 -31.59
N TYR A 366 -16.51 -12.30 -32.12
CA TYR A 366 -17.66 -11.43 -32.09
C TYR A 366 -18.65 -11.87 -33.17
N PHE A 367 -19.88 -12.16 -32.75
CA PHE A 367 -21.00 -12.38 -33.67
C PHE A 367 -21.64 -11.05 -34.07
N ALA A 368 -21.86 -10.18 -33.09
CA ALA A 368 -22.33 -8.81 -33.29
C ALA A 368 -21.62 -7.88 -32.31
N LYS A 369 -21.51 -6.61 -32.65
CA LYS A 369 -20.86 -5.60 -31.81
C LYS A 369 -21.71 -4.35 -31.69
N ASN A 370 -21.54 -3.68 -30.56
CA ASN A 370 -22.02 -2.32 -30.33
C ASN A 370 -23.53 -2.15 -30.54
N ILE A 371 -24.31 -3.11 -30.05
CA ILE A 371 -25.77 -3.01 -29.97
C ILE A 371 -26.07 -2.01 -28.87
N ILE A 372 -26.38 -0.76 -29.24
CA ILE A 372 -26.56 0.34 -28.28
C ILE A 372 -27.92 0.17 -27.57
N ILE A 373 -27.89 0.30 -26.24
CA ILE A 373 -29.09 0.28 -25.40
C ILE A 373 -29.56 1.71 -25.16
N ASP A 374 -30.84 1.96 -25.43
CA ASP A 374 -31.46 3.25 -25.15
C ASP A 374 -31.53 3.53 -23.64
N LYS A 375 -31.27 4.78 -23.25
CA LYS A 375 -31.22 5.23 -21.85
C LYS A 375 -32.54 5.02 -21.10
N SER A 376 -33.67 4.98 -21.80
CA SER A 376 -34.98 4.71 -21.19
C SER A 376 -35.14 3.27 -20.67
N TYR A 377 -34.29 2.33 -21.11
CA TYR A 377 -34.39 0.93 -20.71
C TYR A 377 -33.40 0.49 -19.63
N TYR A 378 -32.61 1.43 -19.08
CA TYR A 378 -31.73 1.14 -17.97
C TYR A 378 -31.68 2.26 -16.92
N ALA A 379 -31.39 1.87 -15.69
CA ALA A 379 -31.14 2.77 -14.58
C ALA A 379 -29.97 2.24 -13.74
N ILE A 380 -29.24 3.12 -13.09
CA ILE A 380 -28.20 2.75 -12.11
C ILE A 380 -28.66 3.28 -10.76
N GLU A 381 -28.88 2.38 -9.81
CA GLU A 381 -29.32 2.69 -8.45
C GLU A 381 -28.50 1.86 -7.47
N ASP A 382 -27.98 2.48 -6.40
CA ASP A 382 -27.15 1.83 -5.38
C ASP A 382 -26.03 0.94 -5.95
N GLY A 383 -25.36 1.46 -7.00
CA GLY A 383 -24.27 0.75 -7.68
C GLY A 383 -24.70 -0.47 -8.47
N THR A 384 -26.00 -0.69 -8.72
CA THR A 384 -26.50 -1.77 -9.56
C THR A 384 -27.12 -1.20 -10.83
N LEU A 385 -26.72 -1.76 -11.97
CA LEU A 385 -27.31 -1.47 -13.28
C LEU A 385 -28.53 -2.37 -13.48
N TYR A 386 -29.70 -1.77 -13.63
CA TYR A 386 -30.97 -2.44 -13.87
C TYR A 386 -31.43 -2.25 -15.30
N PHE A 387 -32.01 -3.29 -15.88
CA PHE A 387 -32.63 -3.25 -17.20
C PHE A 387 -34.11 -3.59 -17.12
N THR A 388 -34.93 -2.87 -17.89
CA THR A 388 -36.37 -3.13 -18.01
C THR A 388 -36.72 -4.16 -19.08
N LYS A 389 -35.73 -4.56 -19.89
CA LYS A 389 -35.80 -5.65 -20.88
C LYS A 389 -34.69 -6.67 -20.60
N THR A 390 -34.90 -7.89 -21.06
CA THR A 390 -33.85 -8.92 -21.09
C THR A 390 -32.77 -8.54 -22.10
N LEU A 391 -31.57 -9.12 -21.96
CA LEU A 391 -30.46 -8.80 -22.86
C LEU A 391 -30.71 -9.35 -24.27
N GLU A 392 -31.41 -10.48 -24.36
CA GLU A 392 -31.79 -11.12 -25.63
C GLU A 392 -32.85 -10.32 -26.39
N GLU A 393 -33.77 -9.65 -25.69
CA GLU A 393 -34.72 -8.73 -26.31
C GLU A 393 -33.99 -7.57 -27.01
N PHE A 394 -32.98 -6.97 -26.37
CA PHE A 394 -32.17 -5.91 -27.03
C PHE A 394 -31.43 -6.43 -28.27
N VAL A 395 -30.89 -7.64 -28.19
CA VAL A 395 -30.15 -8.25 -29.30
C VAL A 395 -31.08 -8.59 -30.47
N SER A 396 -32.24 -9.19 -30.18
CA SER A 396 -33.20 -9.64 -31.20
C SER A 396 -33.93 -8.48 -31.91
N GLU A 397 -34.02 -7.31 -31.30
CA GLU A 397 -34.52 -6.09 -31.96
C GLU A 397 -33.59 -5.60 -33.08
N GLN A 398 -32.29 -5.92 -33.00
CA GLN A 398 -31.28 -5.42 -33.95
C GLN A 398 -30.67 -6.53 -34.82
N LEU A 399 -30.84 -7.81 -34.45
CA LEU A 399 -30.34 -8.98 -35.18
C LEU A 399 -31.44 -10.01 -35.38
N GLU A 400 -31.58 -10.51 -36.62
CA GLU A 400 -32.38 -11.70 -36.89
C GLU A 400 -31.84 -12.91 -36.11
N HIS A 401 -32.74 -13.80 -35.69
CA HIS A 401 -32.47 -14.91 -34.77
C HIS A 401 -31.11 -15.59 -35.00
N LEU A 402 -30.29 -15.54 -33.95
CA LEU A 402 -29.08 -16.34 -33.79
C LEU A 402 -29.44 -17.82 -33.84
N SER A 403 -29.05 -18.50 -34.93
CA SER A 403 -29.20 -19.96 -35.04
C SER A 403 -28.35 -20.66 -33.98
N ASP A 404 -29.01 -21.43 -33.13
CA ASP A 404 -28.41 -22.13 -32.00
C ASP A 404 -27.67 -23.39 -32.51
N SER A 405 -26.44 -23.21 -32.98
CA SER A 405 -25.56 -24.35 -33.25
C SER A 405 -25.05 -24.88 -31.92
N THR A 406 -25.52 -26.06 -31.52
CA THR A 406 -25.35 -26.73 -30.22
C THR A 406 -23.91 -26.90 -29.69
N SER A 407 -22.89 -26.55 -30.47
CA SER A 407 -21.47 -26.62 -30.08
C SER A 407 -20.97 -25.37 -29.36
N ASP A 408 -21.47 -24.19 -29.68
CA ASP A 408 -20.74 -22.94 -29.42
C ASP A 408 -21.24 -22.24 -28.15
N THR A 409 -20.30 -21.73 -27.33
CA THR A 409 -20.62 -20.94 -26.15
C THR A 409 -21.04 -19.53 -26.56
N ILE A 410 -22.26 -19.13 -26.23
CA ILE A 410 -22.79 -17.79 -26.51
C ILE A 410 -22.91 -17.01 -25.20
N TYR A 411 -22.40 -15.79 -25.19
CA TYR A 411 -22.43 -14.89 -24.03
C TYR A 411 -22.38 -13.44 -24.50
N PHE A 412 -22.68 -12.52 -23.60
CA PHE A 412 -22.69 -11.09 -23.91
C PHE A 412 -21.58 -10.37 -23.16
N ASN A 413 -20.96 -9.40 -23.81
CA ASN A 413 -20.11 -8.41 -23.15
C ASN A 413 -20.88 -7.08 -23.11
N ILE A 414 -21.20 -6.63 -21.89
CA ILE A 414 -21.83 -5.34 -21.65
C ILE A 414 -20.73 -4.30 -21.53
N ASN A 415 -20.69 -3.38 -22.49
CA ASN A 415 -19.78 -2.26 -22.52
C ASN A 415 -20.46 -1.05 -21.89
N ILE A 416 -19.91 -0.53 -20.81
CA ILE A 416 -20.38 0.67 -20.12
C ILE A 416 -19.32 1.75 -20.32
N LEU A 417 -19.64 2.76 -21.13
CA LEU A 417 -18.79 3.94 -21.28
C LEU A 417 -19.33 5.10 -20.44
N PHE A 418 -18.46 5.75 -19.68
CA PHE A 418 -18.83 6.80 -18.73
C PHE A 418 -17.79 7.91 -18.61
N HIS A 419 -18.23 9.08 -18.16
CA HIS A 419 -17.34 10.20 -17.88
C HIS A 419 -16.62 10.01 -16.56
N ARG A 420 -15.28 9.96 -16.61
CA ARG A 420 -14.41 10.01 -15.42
C ARG A 420 -14.08 11.43 -14.99
N ILE A 421 -14.18 12.36 -15.93
CA ILE A 421 -13.86 13.77 -15.78
C ILE A 421 -15.03 14.56 -16.38
N VAL A 422 -15.52 15.56 -15.65
CA VAL A 422 -16.62 16.43 -16.08
C VAL A 422 -16.27 17.91 -15.82
N PRO A 423 -16.81 18.85 -16.60
CA PRO A 423 -16.62 20.27 -16.35
C PRO A 423 -17.58 20.75 -15.26
N ASP A 424 -17.11 21.67 -14.42
CA ASP A 424 -17.98 22.40 -13.51
C ASP A 424 -18.88 23.36 -14.30
N THR A 425 -20.16 23.03 -14.41
CA THR A 425 -21.13 23.75 -15.27
C THR A 425 -22.49 23.94 -14.62
N ASN A 426 -22.79 23.24 -13.54
CA ASN A 426 -24.09 23.28 -12.88
C ASN A 426 -23.95 23.15 -11.35
N ILE A 427 -25.06 23.31 -10.62
CA ILE A 427 -25.08 23.30 -9.16
C ILE A 427 -24.55 21.97 -8.59
N THR A 428 -24.91 20.84 -9.22
CA THR A 428 -24.47 19.51 -8.78
C THR A 428 -22.96 19.33 -8.94
N THR A 429 -22.39 19.74 -10.07
CA THR A 429 -20.94 19.70 -10.29
C THR A 429 -20.19 20.67 -9.38
N ASN A 430 -20.79 21.82 -9.07
CA ASN A 430 -20.19 22.81 -8.18
C ASN A 430 -20.09 22.30 -6.74
N SER A 431 -21.18 21.72 -6.22
CA SER A 431 -21.19 21.07 -4.90
C SER A 431 -20.15 19.95 -4.81
N LEU A 432 -20.07 19.10 -5.84
CA LEU A 432 -19.08 18.04 -5.90
C LEU A 432 -17.64 18.58 -6.00
N ALA A 433 -17.41 19.66 -6.75
CA ALA A 433 -16.10 20.31 -6.83
C ALA A 433 -15.65 20.84 -5.47
N LEU A 434 -16.55 21.44 -4.69
CA LEU A 434 -16.25 21.92 -3.33
C LEU A 434 -15.93 20.75 -2.38
N ALA A 435 -16.69 19.66 -2.46
CA ALA A 435 -16.43 18.45 -1.68
C ALA A 435 -15.07 17.82 -2.04
N GLN A 436 -14.74 17.77 -3.34
CA GLN A 436 -13.45 17.29 -3.85
C GLN A 436 -12.31 18.18 -3.38
N ALA A 437 -12.41 19.50 -3.52
CA ALA A 437 -11.38 20.44 -3.06
C ALA A 437 -11.10 20.29 -1.55
N THR A 438 -12.15 20.15 -0.74
CA THR A 438 -12.03 19.95 0.71
C THR A 438 -11.35 18.62 1.04
N SER A 439 -11.79 17.54 0.39
CA SER A 439 -11.23 16.20 0.61
C SER A 439 -9.78 16.11 0.16
N TYR A 440 -9.44 16.73 -0.99
CA TYR A 440 -8.09 16.75 -1.53
C TYR A 440 -7.12 17.54 -0.65
N ALA A 441 -7.56 18.66 -0.06
CA ALA A 441 -6.74 19.38 0.92
C ALA A 441 -6.46 18.54 2.17
N VAL A 442 -7.44 17.74 2.63
CA VAL A 442 -7.22 16.79 3.73
C VAL A 442 -6.24 15.70 3.31
N MET A 443 -6.36 15.15 2.10
CA MET A 443 -5.44 14.13 1.59
C MET A 443 -4.00 14.67 1.45
N ASP A 444 -3.82 15.93 1.03
CA ASP A 444 -2.52 16.59 1.01
C ASP A 444 -1.90 16.69 2.41
N TYR A 445 -2.71 17.05 3.42
CA TYR A 445 -2.27 17.06 4.82
C TYR A 445 -1.83 15.67 5.30
N PHE A 446 -2.64 14.65 5.02
CA PHE A 446 -2.32 13.26 5.36
C PHE A 446 -1.03 12.79 4.67
N SER A 447 -0.84 13.15 3.40
CA SER A 447 0.37 12.81 2.63
C SER A 447 1.61 13.44 3.23
N GLN A 448 1.60 14.76 3.46
CA GLN A 448 2.73 15.47 4.06
C GLN A 448 3.09 14.90 5.45
N TYR A 449 2.08 14.64 6.28
CA TYR A 449 2.30 14.08 7.61
C TYR A 449 2.89 12.67 7.54
N THR A 450 2.26 11.77 6.78
CA THR A 450 2.68 10.37 6.69
C THR A 450 4.08 10.25 6.09
N TYR A 451 4.38 11.03 5.05
CA TYR A 451 5.72 11.11 4.46
C TYR A 451 6.74 11.56 5.51
N ALA A 452 6.45 12.65 6.23
CA ALA A 452 7.34 13.17 7.26
C ALA A 452 7.58 12.15 8.39
N GLU A 453 6.53 11.47 8.85
CA GLU A 453 6.60 10.46 9.91
C GLU A 453 7.44 9.25 9.47
N VAL A 454 7.16 8.68 8.30
CA VAL A 454 7.86 7.49 7.79
C VAL A 454 9.33 7.82 7.50
N THR A 455 9.62 8.95 6.87
CA THR A 455 11.02 9.34 6.60
C THR A 455 11.79 9.66 7.87
N ALA A 456 11.19 10.34 8.84
CA ALA A 456 11.84 10.59 10.13
C ALA A 456 12.18 9.29 10.87
N ASN A 457 11.27 8.31 10.83
CA ASN A 457 11.51 6.99 11.43
C ASN A 457 12.69 6.29 10.72
N MET A 458 12.73 6.27 9.38
CA MET A 458 13.86 5.73 8.62
C MET A 458 15.19 6.43 8.96
N ILE A 459 15.21 7.75 9.01
CA ILE A 459 16.40 8.54 9.35
C ILE A 459 16.86 8.22 10.78
N SER A 460 15.91 8.08 11.72
CA SER A 460 16.21 7.73 13.12
C SER A 460 16.76 6.31 13.28
N GLU A 461 16.24 5.34 12.51
CA GLU A 461 16.74 3.96 12.50
C GLU A 461 18.17 3.89 11.95
N ILE A 462 18.45 4.63 10.88
CA ILE A 462 19.79 4.78 10.31
C ILE A 462 20.73 5.40 11.34
N ALA A 463 20.35 6.54 11.92
CA ALA A 463 21.16 7.25 12.91
C ALA A 463 21.48 6.35 14.12
N TYR A 464 20.50 5.57 14.57
CA TYR A 464 20.65 4.62 15.65
C TYR A 464 21.60 3.48 15.31
N THR A 465 21.36 2.81 14.18
CA THR A 465 22.15 1.65 13.74
C THR A 465 23.61 2.02 13.54
N GLU A 466 23.88 3.18 12.96
CA GLU A 466 25.22 3.69 12.70
C GLU A 466 25.94 4.11 13.99
N THR A 467 25.25 4.80 14.89
CA THR A 467 25.79 5.17 16.21
C THR A 467 26.15 3.91 17.00
N LEU A 468 25.23 2.94 17.04
CA LEU A 468 25.42 1.66 17.72
C LEU A 468 26.61 0.88 17.14
N THR A 469 26.69 0.74 15.82
CA THR A 469 27.77 0.02 15.12
C THR A 469 29.13 0.68 15.30
N PHE A 470 29.20 2.00 15.21
CA PHE A 470 30.46 2.73 15.37
C PHE A 470 30.99 2.61 16.80
N TRP A 471 30.18 2.95 17.81
CA TRP A 471 30.64 2.91 19.19
C TRP A 471 30.92 1.48 19.65
N SER A 472 30.14 0.50 19.19
CA SER A 472 30.44 -0.90 19.48
C SER A 472 31.76 -1.33 18.84
N THR A 473 32.05 -0.92 17.60
CA THR A 473 33.33 -1.22 16.92
C THR A 473 34.51 -0.53 17.61
N VAL A 474 34.39 0.75 17.97
CA VAL A 474 35.46 1.51 18.65
C VAL A 474 35.81 0.90 20.00
N ILE A 475 34.81 0.45 20.76
CA ILE A 475 35.02 -0.17 22.08
C ILE A 475 35.48 -1.62 21.92
N SER A 476 34.91 -2.38 20.98
CA SER A 476 35.24 -3.78 20.79
C SER A 476 36.61 -3.99 20.16
N THR A 477 37.08 -3.11 19.26
CA THR A 477 38.35 -3.32 18.54
C THR A 477 39.56 -3.45 19.49
N PRO A 478 39.78 -2.57 20.49
CA PRO A 478 40.84 -2.76 21.48
C PRO A 478 40.61 -3.99 22.37
N LEU A 479 39.38 -4.23 22.82
CA LEU A 479 39.05 -5.36 23.70
C LEU A 479 39.23 -6.72 23.00
N ALA A 480 38.87 -6.80 21.72
CA ALA A 480 39.07 -7.94 20.85
C ALA A 480 40.57 -8.19 20.62
N TYR A 481 41.36 -7.14 20.41
CA TYR A 481 42.81 -7.25 20.27
C TYR A 481 43.45 -7.86 21.53
N PHE A 482 43.14 -7.33 22.72
CA PHE A 482 43.68 -7.85 23.98
C PHE A 482 43.12 -9.22 24.37
N GLY A 483 41.83 -9.47 24.12
CA GLY A 483 41.19 -10.76 24.37
C GLY A 483 41.72 -11.88 23.46
N SER A 484 41.96 -11.57 22.18
CA SER A 484 42.59 -12.48 21.22
C SER A 484 44.02 -12.85 21.62
N LEU A 485 44.81 -11.88 22.09
CA LEU A 485 46.16 -12.13 22.61
C LEU A 485 46.13 -13.06 23.84
N ALA A 486 45.18 -12.84 24.76
CA ALA A 486 45.02 -13.68 25.94
C ALA A 486 44.58 -15.12 25.58
N ALA A 487 43.64 -15.28 24.65
CA ALA A 487 43.19 -16.58 24.17
C ALA A 487 44.31 -17.37 23.47
N THR A 488 45.06 -16.70 22.59
CA THR A 488 46.20 -17.29 21.88
C THR A 488 47.30 -17.73 22.86
N ALA A 489 47.58 -16.92 23.89
CA ALA A 489 48.53 -17.28 24.94
C ALA A 489 48.05 -18.47 25.80
N ALA A 490 46.75 -18.58 26.06
CA ALA A 490 46.16 -19.71 26.79
C ALA A 490 46.23 -21.02 25.99
N VAL A 491 45.93 -20.98 24.68
CA VAL A 491 46.07 -22.14 23.79
C VAL A 491 47.53 -22.57 23.64
N GLY A 492 48.46 -21.62 23.52
CA GLY A 492 49.90 -21.92 23.51
C GLY A 492 50.40 -22.60 24.80
N LYS A 493 49.83 -22.26 25.97
CA LYS A 493 50.10 -22.95 27.24
C LYS A 493 49.50 -24.36 27.33
N LEU A 494 48.40 -24.62 26.62
CA LEU A 494 47.79 -25.95 26.55
C LEU A 494 48.52 -26.87 25.58
N ALA A 495 49.07 -26.33 24.49
CA ALA A 495 49.86 -27.10 23.51
C ALA A 495 51.30 -27.40 23.95
N SER A 496 51.79 -26.77 25.03
CA SER A 496 53.13 -26.97 25.60
C SER A 496 53.15 -27.91 26.82
N LYS A 497 51.99 -28.46 27.20
CA LYS A 497 51.86 -29.62 28.09
C LYS A 497 51.64 -30.86 27.25
#